data_AF-A0A923W4P5-F1
#
_entry.id   AF-A0A923W4P5-F1
#
_cell.length_a   1.000
_cell.length_b   1.000
_cell.length_c   1.000
_cell.angle_alpha   90.00
_cell.angle_beta   90.00
_cell.angle_gamma   90.00
#
_symmetry.space_group_name_H-M   'P 1'
#
loop_
_entity.id
_entity.type
_entity.pdbx_description
1 polymer ?
#
loop_
_entity_poly.entity_id
_entity_poly.type
_entity_poly.pdbx_seq_one_letter_code
_entity_poly.pdbx_strand_id
1 'polypeptide(L)'
;MIPPTSTALAQADRHLAMAERFARIGSWTLDLRRPQPIAGSAEFAALLGLAPQASLTLGELAGRFAPDCRDRADGLLLQCCRQGIGFDEELQLDTPSGRQRVRLACQAVLNRRGQVTGLQGL
;
A
#
# COMPACT_ATOMS: atom_id res chain seq x y z
N MET A 1 24.95 11.94 10.80
CA MET A 1 23.85 11.72 9.83
C MET A 1 23.24 13.08 9.54
N ILE A 2 23.64 13.70 8.43
CA ILE A 2 23.12 15.01 8.02
C ILE A 2 21.69 14.75 7.51
N PRO A 3 20.64 15.38 8.04
CA PRO A 3 19.30 15.21 7.51
C PRO A 3 19.31 15.68 6.05
N PRO A 4 18.63 14.98 5.12
CA PRO A 4 18.59 15.42 3.74
C PRO A 4 18.07 16.85 3.68
N THR A 5 18.79 17.73 2.99
CA THR A 5 18.34 19.08 2.66
C THR A 5 17.00 18.96 1.93
N SER A 6 16.01 19.76 2.33
CA SER A 6 14.62 19.72 1.83
C SER A 6 14.50 19.52 0.31
N THR A 7 15.44 20.07 -0.47
CA THR A 7 15.52 19.92 -1.93
C THR A 7 15.80 18.50 -2.42
N ALA A 8 16.68 17.75 -1.76
CA ALA A 8 17.05 16.39 -2.17
C ALA A 8 15.91 15.40 -1.96
N LEU A 9 15.19 15.52 -0.83
CA LEU A 9 13.99 14.72 -0.55
C LEU A 9 12.88 15.04 -1.56
N ALA A 10 12.61 16.32 -1.79
CA ALA A 10 11.62 16.73 -2.78
C ALA A 10 11.95 16.25 -4.21
N GLN A 11 13.23 16.18 -4.57
CA GLN A 11 13.65 15.63 -5.86
C GLN A 11 13.45 14.11 -5.93
N ALA A 12 13.81 13.38 -4.87
CA ALA A 12 13.57 11.95 -4.78
C ALA A 12 12.09 11.61 -4.88
N ASP A 13 11.22 12.34 -4.18
CA ASP A 13 9.76 12.15 -4.22
C ASP A 13 9.20 12.42 -5.63
N ARG A 14 9.70 13.43 -6.34
CA ARG A 14 9.31 13.71 -7.73
C ARG A 14 9.73 12.58 -8.67
N HIS A 15 10.94 12.06 -8.53
CA HIS A 15 11.41 10.94 -9.35
C HIS A 15 10.62 9.66 -9.06
N LEU A 16 10.30 9.40 -7.78
CA LEU A 16 9.46 8.28 -7.39
C LEU A 16 8.06 8.39 -7.98
N ALA A 17 7.38 9.52 -7.82
CA ALA A 17 6.04 9.75 -8.37
C ALA A 17 6.01 9.62 -9.91
N MET A 18 7.10 10.02 -10.58
CA MET A 18 7.26 9.82 -12.02
C MET A 18 7.41 8.33 -12.39
N ALA A 19 8.25 7.59 -11.65
CA ALA A 19 8.48 6.17 -11.88
C ALA A 19 7.21 5.34 -11.61
N GLU A 20 6.52 5.60 -10.51
CA GLU A 20 5.24 4.98 -10.15
C GLU A 20 4.19 5.15 -11.25
N ARG A 21 3.99 6.38 -11.72
CA ARG A 21 3.04 6.66 -12.81
C ARG A 21 3.40 5.95 -14.11
N PHE A 22 4.68 5.92 -14.49
CA PHE A 22 5.10 5.24 -15.72
C PHE A 22 5.00 3.72 -15.63
N ALA A 23 5.29 3.16 -14.46
CA ALA A 23 5.20 1.72 -14.21
C ALA A 23 3.78 1.25 -13.87
N ARG A 24 2.86 2.18 -13.57
CA ARG A 24 1.52 1.90 -13.02
C ARG A 24 1.60 1.09 -11.72
N ILE A 25 2.47 1.52 -10.81
CA ILE A 25 2.69 0.93 -9.49
C ILE A 25 2.46 2.01 -8.44
N GLY A 26 1.76 1.70 -7.36
CA GLY A 26 1.46 2.68 -6.30
C GLY A 26 1.98 2.22 -4.95
N SER A 27 2.91 2.97 -4.35
CA SER A 27 3.37 2.66 -3.00
C SER A 27 2.35 3.02 -1.93
N TRP A 28 2.34 2.27 -0.85
CA TRP A 28 1.52 2.54 0.32
C TRP A 28 2.19 2.09 1.61
N THR A 29 1.80 2.74 2.71
CA THR A 29 2.28 2.44 4.05
C THR A 29 1.17 2.53 5.07
N LEU A 30 1.31 1.80 6.16
CA LEU A 30 0.45 1.87 7.33
C LEU A 30 1.32 1.86 8.58
N ASP A 31 1.19 2.87 9.45
CA ASP A 31 1.81 2.84 10.78
C ASP A 31 0.80 2.22 11.75
N LEU A 32 1.18 1.14 12.43
CA LEU A 32 0.32 0.47 13.42
C LEU A 32 0.52 1.02 14.83
N ARG A 33 1.54 1.85 15.05
CA ARG A 33 1.78 2.50 16.34
C ARG A 33 0.88 3.71 16.55
N ARG A 34 0.24 4.20 15.48
CA ARG A 34 -0.70 5.32 15.49
C ARG A 34 -1.97 4.88 14.77
N PRO A 35 -3.16 5.25 15.26
CA PRO A 35 -4.41 4.96 14.56
C PRO A 35 -4.55 5.88 13.34
N GLN A 36 -3.84 5.56 12.26
CA GLN A 36 -3.86 6.31 11.02
C GLN A 36 -4.28 5.41 9.85
N PRO A 37 -5.00 5.94 8.85
CA PRO A 37 -5.28 5.20 7.64
C PRO A 37 -4.00 4.94 6.83
N ILE A 38 -4.14 4.10 5.82
CA ILE A 38 -3.11 3.85 4.81
C ILE A 38 -2.73 5.19 4.17
N ALA A 39 -1.43 5.48 4.17
CA ALA A 39 -0.83 6.55 3.40
C ALA A 39 -0.35 5.97 2.07
N GLY A 40 -1.07 6.26 1.00
CA GLY A 40 -0.75 5.83 -0.36
C GLY A 40 -0.20 6.95 -1.23
N SER A 41 0.53 6.58 -2.27
CA SER A 41 0.91 7.51 -3.33
C SER A 41 -0.30 7.92 -4.18
N ALA A 42 -0.13 8.96 -5.01
CA ALA A 42 -1.17 9.37 -5.95
C ALA A 42 -1.52 8.24 -6.94
N GLU A 43 -0.54 7.45 -7.35
CA GLU A 43 -0.74 6.32 -8.26
C GLU A 43 -1.47 5.16 -7.55
N PHE A 44 -1.19 4.90 -6.27
CA PHE A 44 -1.94 3.92 -5.47
C PHE A 44 -3.43 4.26 -5.42
N ALA A 45 -3.77 5.52 -5.14
CA ALA A 45 -5.15 5.97 -5.18
C ALA A 45 -5.75 5.83 -6.59
N ALA A 46 -5.02 6.21 -7.64
CA ALA A 46 -5.49 6.10 -9.02
C ALA A 46 -5.78 4.64 -9.43
N LEU A 47 -4.90 3.69 -9.08
CA LEU A 47 -5.07 2.26 -9.33
C LEU A 47 -6.33 1.71 -8.65
N LEU A 48 -6.66 2.21 -7.46
CA LEU A 48 -7.88 1.87 -6.73
C LEU A 48 -9.12 2.63 -7.21
N GLY A 49 -9.00 3.50 -8.22
CA GLY A 49 -10.10 4.35 -8.69
C GLY A 49 -10.57 5.35 -7.63
N LEU A 50 -9.64 5.85 -6.82
CA LEU A 50 -9.88 6.79 -5.73
C LEU A 50 -9.45 8.22 -6.06
N ALA A 51 -10.00 9.17 -5.31
CA ALA A 51 -9.50 10.54 -5.31
C ALA A 51 -8.08 10.59 -4.71
N PRO A 52 -7.19 11.50 -5.16
CA PRO A 52 -5.78 11.55 -4.73
C PRO A 52 -5.52 11.73 -3.23
N GLN A 53 -6.53 12.08 -2.43
CA GLN A 53 -6.44 12.24 -0.98
C GLN A 53 -7.39 11.31 -0.21
N ALA A 54 -7.92 10.29 -0.88
CA ALA A 54 -8.71 9.28 -0.20
C ALA A 54 -7.83 8.50 0.79
N SER A 55 -8.38 8.27 1.97
CA SER A 55 -7.78 7.43 2.99
C SER A 55 -8.54 6.11 3.08
N LEU A 56 -7.83 5.03 3.41
CA LEU A 56 -8.42 3.70 3.56
C LEU A 56 -7.85 3.03 4.80
N THR A 57 -8.67 2.25 5.48
CA THR A 57 -8.27 1.20 6.40
C THR A 57 -7.85 -0.06 5.63
N LEU A 58 -7.19 -1.02 6.30
CA LEU A 58 -6.89 -2.32 5.69
C LEU A 58 -8.14 -3.07 5.24
N GLY A 59 -9.21 -3.03 6.03
CA GLY A 59 -10.47 -3.66 5.68
C GLY A 59 -11.11 -3.01 4.45
N GLU A 60 -11.06 -1.69 4.32
CA GLU A 60 -11.55 -0.98 3.13
C GLU A 60 -10.69 -1.28 1.90
N LEU A 61 -9.37 -1.43 2.05
CA LEU A 61 -8.50 -1.90 0.97
C LEU A 61 -8.87 -3.33 0.53
N ALA A 62 -9.02 -4.26 1.47
CA ALA A 62 -9.44 -5.63 1.18
C ALA A 62 -10.80 -5.67 0.46
N GLY A 63 -11.73 -4.80 0.85
CA GLY A 63 -13.04 -4.65 0.21
C GLY A 63 -13.02 -4.17 -1.24
N ARG A 64 -11.89 -3.62 -1.74
CA ARG A 64 -11.73 -3.22 -3.14
C ARG A 64 -11.50 -4.38 -4.10
N PHE A 65 -11.01 -5.50 -3.59
CA PHE A 65 -10.83 -6.69 -4.41
C PHE A 65 -12.19 -7.25 -4.82
N ALA A 66 -12.20 -7.92 -5.98
CA ALA A 66 -13.35 -8.64 -6.49
C ALA A 66 -13.86 -9.62 -5.42
N PRO A 67 -15.18 -9.92 -5.35
CA PRO A 67 -15.76 -10.76 -4.31
C PRO A 67 -14.99 -12.05 -4.04
N ASP A 68 -14.57 -12.75 -5.10
CA ASP A 68 -13.83 -14.02 -5.04
C ASP A 68 -12.40 -13.88 -4.47
N CYS A 69 -11.88 -12.66 -4.39
CA CYS A 69 -10.53 -12.34 -3.90
C CYS A 69 -10.53 -11.64 -2.53
N ARG A 70 -11.68 -11.17 -2.02
CA ARG A 70 -11.75 -10.37 -0.78
C ARG A 70 -11.23 -11.10 0.44
N ASP A 71 -11.72 -12.31 0.69
CA ASP A 71 -11.32 -13.11 1.85
C ASP A 71 -9.82 -13.47 1.79
N ARG A 72 -9.30 -13.72 0.58
CA ARG A 72 -7.87 -13.96 0.38
C ARG A 72 -7.05 -12.70 0.67
N ALA A 73 -7.45 -11.55 0.15
CA ALA A 73 -6.77 -10.28 0.38
C ALA A 73 -6.77 -9.90 1.87
N ASP A 74 -7.91 -10.05 2.55
CA ASP A 74 -8.04 -9.79 3.98
C ASP A 74 -7.15 -10.73 4.80
N GLY A 75 -7.16 -12.02 4.49
CA GLY A 75 -6.30 -13.02 5.14
C GLY A 75 -4.81 -12.69 4.99
N LEU A 76 -4.36 -12.34 3.78
CA LEU A 76 -2.97 -11.95 3.50
C LEU A 76 -2.56 -10.69 4.26
N LEU A 77 -3.39 -9.65 4.25
CA LEU A 77 -3.14 -8.40 4.96
C LEU A 77 -3.12 -8.62 6.48
N LEU A 78 -4.05 -9.42 7.02
CA LEU A 78 -4.10 -9.77 8.45
C LEU A 78 -2.90 -10.62 8.86
N GLN A 79 -2.47 -11.57 8.03
CA GLN A 79 -1.29 -12.40 8.29
C GLN A 79 -0.02 -11.54 8.36
N CYS A 80 0.14 -10.62 7.42
CA CYS A 80 1.25 -9.67 7.43
C CYS A 80 1.21 -8.76 8.67
N CYS A 81 0.04 -8.21 8.98
CA CYS A 81 -0.18 -7.34 10.13
C CYS A 81 0.10 -8.03 11.48
N ARG A 82 -0.36 -9.27 11.66
CA ARG A 82 -0.33 -9.96 12.96
C ARG A 82 0.90 -10.85 13.15
N GLN A 83 1.38 -11.47 12.08
CA GLN A 83 2.43 -12.48 12.13
C GLN A 83 3.74 -12.00 11.49
N GLY A 84 3.73 -10.85 10.81
CA GLY A 84 4.91 -10.32 10.12
C GLY A 84 5.25 -11.05 8.82
N ILE A 85 4.35 -11.89 8.31
CA ILE A 85 4.55 -12.68 7.09
C ILE A 85 4.08 -11.86 5.88
N GLY A 86 5.04 -11.35 5.12
CA GLY A 86 4.77 -10.63 3.88
C GLY A 86 4.24 -11.53 2.76
N PHE A 87 3.72 -10.91 1.71
CA PHE A 87 3.19 -11.61 0.55
C PHE A 87 3.41 -10.80 -0.73
N ASP A 88 3.29 -11.48 -1.86
CA ASP A 88 3.34 -10.90 -3.19
C ASP A 88 2.43 -11.73 -4.11
N GLU A 89 1.24 -11.20 -4.39
CA GLU A 89 0.13 -11.97 -4.97
C GLU A 89 -0.59 -11.20 -6.07
N GLU A 90 -1.11 -11.94 -7.04
CA GLU A 90 -1.93 -11.38 -8.11
C GLU A 90 -3.42 -11.55 -7.79
N LEU A 91 -4.14 -10.44 -7.72
CA LEU A 91 -5.54 -10.36 -7.29
C LEU A 91 -6.39 -9.60 -8.31
N GLN A 92 -7.70 -9.84 -8.30
CA GLN A 92 -8.64 -9.07 -9.11
C GLN A 92 -9.21 -7.91 -8.31
N LEU A 93 -9.14 -6.71 -8.87
CA LEU A 93 -9.61 -5.46 -8.29
C LEU A 93 -10.80 -4.94 -9.12
N ASP A 94 -11.87 -4.54 -8.44
CA ASP A 94 -13.02 -3.90 -9.09
C ASP A 94 -12.90 -2.37 -8.94
N THR A 95 -12.78 -1.66 -10.06
CA THR A 95 -12.72 -0.18 -10.10
C THR A 95 -13.87 0.39 -10.92
N PRO A 96 -14.13 1.71 -10.89
CA PRO A 96 -15.15 2.34 -11.73
C PRO A 96 -14.94 2.10 -13.23
N SER A 97 -13.70 1.86 -13.66
CA SER A 97 -13.32 1.51 -15.04
C SER A 97 -13.53 0.03 -15.40
N GLY A 98 -13.94 -0.81 -14.45
CA GLY A 98 -14.13 -2.24 -14.62
C GLY A 98 -13.17 -3.10 -13.80
N ARG A 99 -13.19 -4.40 -14.08
CA ARG A 99 -12.37 -5.38 -13.39
C ARG A 99 -10.97 -5.44 -13.99
N GLN A 100 -9.94 -5.34 -13.14
CA GLN A 100 -8.54 -5.40 -13.54
C GLN A 100 -7.75 -6.34 -12.65
N ARG A 101 -6.65 -6.89 -13.19
CA ARG A 101 -5.74 -7.73 -12.42
C ARG A 101 -4.56 -6.88 -11.95
N VAL A 102 -4.27 -6.96 -10.66
CA VAL A 102 -3.21 -6.18 -10.02
C VAL A 102 -2.34 -7.12 -9.21
N ARG A 103 -1.06 -6.77 -9.09
CA ARG A 103 -0.13 -7.42 -8.18
C ARG A 103 -0.05 -6.59 -6.91
N LEU A 104 -0.35 -7.19 -5.76
CA LEU A 104 -0.25 -6.57 -4.45
C LEU A 104 0.90 -7.20 -3.69
N ALA A 105 1.89 -6.41 -3.32
CA ALA A 105 2.98 -6.83 -2.46
C ALA A 105 2.92 -6.10 -1.13
N CYS A 106 3.14 -6.81 -0.03
CA CYS A 106 3.12 -6.23 1.31
C CYS A 106 4.20 -6.86 2.20
N GLN A 107 4.88 -6.02 2.95
CA GLN A 107 5.88 -6.41 3.95
C GLN A 107 5.57 -5.77 5.29
N ALA A 108 5.82 -6.51 6.36
CA ALA A 108 5.74 -6.00 7.72
C ALA A 108 6.99 -5.17 8.07
N VAL A 109 6.77 -4.03 8.70
CA VAL A 109 7.83 -3.18 9.25
C VAL A 109 8.04 -3.58 10.71
N LEU A 110 9.20 -4.17 11.01
CA LEU A 110 9.53 -4.67 12.35
C LEU A 110 10.36 -3.66 13.14
N ASN A 111 10.12 -3.57 14.45
CA ASN A 111 11.04 -2.87 15.35
C ASN A 111 12.22 -3.78 15.76
N ARG A 112 13.17 -3.22 16.54
CA ARG A 112 14.36 -3.96 17.02
C ARG A 112 14.06 -5.19 17.89
N ARG A 113 12.83 -5.31 18.41
CA ARG A 113 12.36 -6.46 19.20
C ARG A 113 11.61 -7.49 18.35
N GLY A 114 11.57 -7.32 17.03
CA GLY A 114 10.86 -8.21 16.11
C GLY A 114 9.35 -8.03 16.09
N GLN A 115 8.81 -6.96 16.71
CA GLN A 115 7.38 -6.70 16.73
C GLN A 115 6.97 -5.92 15.48
N VAL A 116 5.82 -6.28 14.89
CA VAL A 116 5.23 -5.55 13.78
C VAL A 116 4.80 -4.16 14.24
N THR A 117 5.27 -3.14 13.54
CA THR A 117 4.98 -1.71 13.83
C THR A 117 4.34 -0.97 12.67
N GLY A 118 4.27 -1.60 11.50
CA GLY A 118 3.66 -1.03 10.32
C GLY A 118 3.65 -2.03 9.18
N LEU A 119 3.06 -1.63 8.07
CA LEU A 119 3.08 -2.32 6.79
C LEU A 119 3.58 -1.37 5.70
N GLN A 120 4.20 -1.91 4.67
CA GLN A 120 4.54 -1.18 3.45
C GLN A 120 4.32 -2.08 2.24
N GLY A 121 3.94 -1.50 1.11
CA GLY A 121 3.63 -2.27 -0.07
C GLY A 121 3.62 -1.46 -1.36
N LEU A 122 3.32 -2.18 -2.44
CA LEU A 122 3.17 -1.72 -3.82
C LEU A 122 1.90 -2.32 -4.43
#